data_AF-A0ABD2LFR3-F1
#
_entry.id   AF-A0ABD2LFR3-F1
#
_cell.length_a   1.000
_cell.length_b   1.000
_cell.length_c   1.000
_cell.angle_alpha   90.00
_cell.angle_beta   90.00
_cell.angle_gamma   90.00
#
_symmetry.space_group_name_H-M   'P 1'
#
loop_
_entity.id
_entity.type
_entity.pdbx_description
1 polymer ?
#
loop_
_entity_poly.entity_id
_entity_poly.type
_entity_poly.pdbx_seq_one_letter_code
_entity_poly.pdbx_strand_id
1 'polypeptide(L)'
;MCITLTKMFPHTIGIETESGQMTTLVAKRNTTIPTKKAQIFTTCSDNQKCVLVKVKVDRLGTTILLGTVLLDIPPAPRGVPQIEVIFDIDANGTLKLWQ
;
A
#
# COMPACT_ATOMS: atom_id res chain seq x y z
N MET A 1 -15.58 -2.59 35.15
CA MET A 1 -14.77 -1.59 34.41
C MET A 1 -13.98 -2.35 33.36
N CYS A 2 -14.30 -2.22 32.09
CA CYS A 2 -13.61 -2.87 30.98
C CYS A 2 -12.64 -1.87 30.36
N ILE A 3 -11.35 -2.17 30.38
CA ILE A 3 -10.34 -1.36 29.71
C ILE A 3 -10.15 -1.96 28.32
N THR A 4 -10.51 -1.22 27.27
CA THR A 4 -10.27 -1.62 25.88
C THR A 4 -8.92 -1.05 25.44
N LEU A 5 -7.92 -1.92 25.24
CA LEU A 5 -6.61 -1.54 24.73
C LEU A 5 -6.64 -1.47 23.20
N THR A 6 -6.95 -0.28 22.68
CA THR A 6 -6.93 -0.03 21.23
C THR A 6 -5.51 0.30 20.77
N LYS A 7 -4.89 -0.60 20.01
CA LYS A 7 -3.59 -0.32 19.37
C LYS A 7 -3.80 0.59 18.15
N MET A 8 -2.94 1.61 18.04
CA MET A 8 -2.93 2.55 16.92
C MET A 8 -1.57 2.53 16.22
N PHE A 9 -1.57 2.68 14.90
CA PHE A 9 -0.35 2.71 14.10
C PHE A 9 0.30 4.12 14.17
N PRO A 10 1.58 4.26 14.58
CA PRO A 10 2.17 5.56 14.94
C PRO A 10 2.60 6.45 13.75
N HIS A 11 2.68 5.89 12.55
CA HIS A 11 3.19 6.58 11.35
C HIS A 11 2.17 6.52 10.20
N THR A 12 2.37 7.31 9.15
CA THR A 12 1.54 7.19 7.95
C THR A 12 2.23 6.27 6.95
N ILE A 13 1.51 5.29 6.41
CA ILE A 13 1.98 4.43 5.33
C ILE A 13 1.31 4.89 4.03
N GLY A 14 2.15 5.18 3.04
CA GLY A 14 1.75 5.54 1.68
C GLY A 14 2.29 4.54 0.67
N ILE A 15 1.66 4.54 -0.50
CA ILE A 15 2.08 3.75 -1.65
C ILE A 15 2.52 4.72 -2.73
N GLU A 16 3.61 4.40 -3.39
CA GLU A 16 4.07 5.07 -4.59
C GLU A 16 4.08 4.08 -5.75
N THR A 17 3.32 4.42 -6.79
CA THR A 17 3.29 3.69 -8.06
C THR A 17 4.29 4.29 -9.04
N GLU A 18 4.56 3.59 -10.14
CA GLU A 18 5.46 4.05 -11.20
C GLU A 18 5.09 5.41 -11.81
N SER A 19 3.82 5.82 -11.73
CA SER A 19 3.35 7.16 -12.13
C SER A 19 3.96 8.30 -11.30
N GLY A 20 4.71 8.00 -10.23
CA GLY A 20 5.28 8.99 -9.32
C GLY A 20 4.23 9.64 -8.40
N GLN A 21 2.96 9.25 -8.51
CA GLN A 21 1.91 9.71 -7.61
C GLN A 21 1.94 8.88 -6.33
N MET A 22 2.26 9.54 -5.21
CA MET A 22 2.11 8.94 -3.89
C MET A 22 0.63 8.95 -3.52
N THR A 23 0.02 7.78 -3.46
CA THR A 23 -1.35 7.63 -2.95
C THR A 23 -1.28 7.30 -1.46
N THR A 24 -1.61 8.28 -0.62
CA THR A 24 -1.57 8.15 0.85
C THR A 24 -2.84 7.47 1.38
N LEU A 25 -2.98 6.14 1.28
CA LEU A 25 -4.27 5.50 1.65
C LEU A 25 -4.20 4.18 2.43
N VAL A 26 -3.03 3.62 2.78
CA VAL A 26 -2.99 2.34 3.52
C VAL A 26 -3.36 2.53 4.99
N ALA A 27 -2.64 3.41 5.68
CA ALA A 27 -2.92 3.74 7.07
C ALA A 27 -2.42 5.16 7.35
N LYS A 28 -3.29 6.01 7.90
CA LYS A 28 -2.90 7.32 8.42
C LYS A 28 -2.29 7.16 9.81
N ARG A 29 -1.49 8.13 10.25
CA ARG A 29 -1.07 8.23 11.65
C ARG A 29 -2.29 8.05 12.57
N ASN A 30 -2.12 7.24 13.61
CA ASN A 30 -3.12 6.86 14.61
C ASN A 30 -4.31 6.05 14.08
N THR A 31 -4.18 5.40 12.92
CA THR A 31 -5.20 4.43 12.46
C THR A 31 -5.25 3.24 13.40
N THR A 32 -6.45 2.81 13.80
CA THR A 32 -6.66 1.62 14.61
C THR A 32 -6.26 0.36 13.85
N ILE A 33 -5.51 -0.53 14.49
CA ILE A 33 -5.16 -1.85 13.96
C ILE A 33 -5.92 -2.95 14.71
N PRO A 34 -6.30 -4.06 14.06
CA PRO A 34 -6.00 -4.43 12.67
C PRO A 34 -6.82 -3.63 11.64
N THR A 35 -6.24 -3.37 10.47
CA THR A 35 -6.92 -2.66 9.36
C THR A 35 -6.58 -3.31 8.02
N LYS A 36 -7.56 -3.34 7.11
CA LYS A 36 -7.40 -3.82 5.74
C LYS A 36 -7.83 -2.76 4.75
N LYS A 37 -7.03 -2.55 3.71
CA LYS A 37 -7.34 -1.63 2.61
C LYS A 37 -7.03 -2.29 1.29
N ALA A 38 -8.01 -2.30 0.39
CA ALA A 38 -7.83 -2.74 -0.99
C ALA A 38 -7.74 -1.52 -1.89
N GLN A 39 -6.82 -1.55 -2.85
CA GLN A 39 -6.69 -0.52 -3.87
C GLN A 39 -6.44 -1.18 -5.22
N ILE A 40 -7.20 -0.74 -6.23
CA ILE A 40 -7.05 -1.20 -7.60
C ILE A 40 -6.00 -0.33 -8.28
N PHE A 41 -4.98 -0.99 -8.81
CA PHE A 41 -3.93 -0.41 -9.63
C PHE A 41 -4.13 -0.78 -11.09
N THR A 42 -3.58 0.04 -11.97
CA THR A 42 -3.61 -0.19 -13.41
C THR A 42 -2.25 0.16 -14.02
N THR A 43 -2.01 -0.33 -15.23
CA THR A 43 -0.85 0.06 -16.03
C THR A 43 -0.80 1.55 -16.32
N CYS A 44 0.41 2.10 -16.27
CA CYS A 44 0.69 3.48 -16.64
C CYS A 44 1.10 3.61 -18.11
N SER A 45 1.52 2.50 -18.74
CA SER A 45 1.99 2.43 -20.13
C SER A 45 1.41 1.23 -20.88
N ASP A 46 1.34 1.32 -22.21
CA ASP A 46 0.95 0.20 -23.07
C ASP A 46 1.98 -0.93 -23.02
N ASN A 47 1.52 -2.18 -23.00
CA ASN A 47 2.37 -3.38 -22.94
C ASN A 47 3.36 -3.38 -21.77
N GLN A 48 2.98 -2.74 -20.66
CA GLN A 48 3.73 -2.79 -19.42
C GLN A 48 3.81 -4.26 -18.94
N LYS A 49 5.02 -4.74 -18.61
CA LYS A 49 5.27 -6.14 -18.21
C LYS A 49 5.08 -6.38 -16.72
N CYS A 50 5.35 -5.36 -15.91
CA CYS A 50 5.21 -5.42 -14.46
C CYS A 50 4.80 -4.06 -13.90
N VAL A 51 4.07 -4.06 -12.79
CA VAL A 51 3.73 -2.86 -12.02
C VAL A 51 4.58 -2.86 -10.75
N LEU A 52 5.42 -1.83 -10.61
CA LEU A 52 6.21 -1.62 -9.42
C LEU A 52 5.45 -0.79 -8.38
N VAL A 53 5.25 -1.37 -7.20
CA VAL A 53 4.56 -0.76 -6.06
C VAL A 53 5.56 -0.58 -4.92
N LYS A 54 5.88 0.67 -4.58
CA LYS A 54 6.75 1.00 -3.45
C LYS A 54 5.91 1.34 -2.23
N VAL A 55 6.17 0.66 -1.12
CA VAL A 55 5.55 0.99 0.17
C VAL A 55 6.50 1.88 0.95
N LYS A 56 6.01 3.06 1.36
CA LYS A 56 6.79 4.06 2.07
C LYS A 56 6.11 4.44 3.38
N VAL A 57 6.90 4.72 4.40
CA VAL A 57 6.43 5.27 5.67
C VAL A 57 6.93 6.70 5.82
N ASP A 58 6.03 7.62 6.17
CA ASP A 58 6.41 8.97 6.54
C ASP A 58 6.65 9.04 8.05
N ARG A 59 7.92 9.23 8.41
CA ARG A 59 8.38 9.39 9.79
C ARG A 59 8.93 10.80 9.95
N LEU A 60 8.14 11.67 10.58
CA LEU A 60 8.56 13.02 10.97
C LEU A 60 9.10 13.86 9.80
N GLY A 61 8.44 13.79 8.64
CA GLY A 61 8.83 14.54 7.44
C GLY A 61 9.91 13.85 6.61
N THR A 62 10.37 12.67 7.00
CA THR A 62 11.26 11.82 6.20
C THR A 62 10.50 10.62 5.68
N THR A 63 10.49 10.45 4.36
CA THR A 63 9.89 9.28 3.73
C THR A 63 10.91 8.14 3.64
N ILE A 64 10.62 7.02 4.30
CA ILE A 64 11.47 5.82 4.33
C ILE A 64 10.81 4.73 3.49
N LEU A 65 11.57 4.09 2.60
CA LEU A 65 11.11 2.93 1.84
C LEU A 65 11.09 1.68 2.74
N LEU A 66 9.92 1.07 2.89
CA LEU A 66 9.77 -0.18 3.65
C LEU A 66 9.99 -1.40 2.76
N GLY A 67 9.57 -1.32 1.50
CA GLY A 67 9.66 -2.43 0.57
C GLY A 67 9.15 -2.05 -0.81
N THR A 68 9.46 -2.92 -1.77
CA THR A 68 8.98 -2.82 -3.15
C THR A 68 8.37 -4.16 -3.53
N VAL A 69 7.22 -4.11 -4.18
CA VAL A 69 6.56 -5.27 -4.75
C VAL A 69 6.52 -5.09 -6.26
N LEU A 70 6.85 -6.16 -6.96
CA LEU A 70 6.74 -6.27 -8.40
C LEU A 70 5.56 -7.20 -8.69
N LEU A 71 4.59 -6.70 -9.43
CA LEU A 71 3.42 -7.46 -9.85
C LEU A 71 3.55 -7.70 -11.35
N ASP A 72 3.73 -8.96 -11.74
CA ASP A 72 3.83 -9.33 -13.15
C ASP A 72 2.45 -9.30 -13.80
N ILE A 73 2.38 -8.73 -14.99
CA ILE A 73 1.12 -8.53 -15.71
C ILE A 73 1.23 -8.96 -17.17
N PRO A 74 0.16 -9.51 -17.76
CA PRO A 74 0.16 -9.83 -19.17
C PRO A 74 0.26 -8.54 -20.02
N PRO A 75 0.94 -8.59 -21.19
CA PRO A 75 0.99 -7.46 -22.11
C PRO A 75 -0.42 -7.06 -22.54
N ALA A 76 -0.85 -5.86 -22.15
CA ALA A 76 -2.13 -5.31 -22.50
C ALA A 76 -2.02 -3.79 -22.71
N PRO A 77 -2.99 -3.17 -23.40
CA PRO A 77 -3.08 -1.71 -23.49
C PRO A 77 -3.19 -1.06 -22.11
N ARG A 78 -2.75 0.20 -22.01
CA ARG A 78 -2.86 1.01 -20.80
C ARG A 78 -4.30 1.04 -20.30
N GLY A 79 -4.51 0.85 -18.99
CA GLY A 79 -5.84 0.96 -18.39
C GLY A 79 -6.67 -0.32 -18.39
N VAL A 80 -6.21 -1.38 -19.09
CA VAL A 80 -6.95 -2.65 -19.19
C VAL A 80 -6.68 -3.59 -18.02
N PRO A 81 -5.42 -3.84 -17.60
CA PRO A 81 -5.15 -4.66 -16.42
C PRO A 81 -5.59 -3.92 -15.15
N GLN A 82 -6.47 -4.54 -14.38
CA GLN A 82 -6.84 -4.09 -13.04
C GLN A 82 -6.24 -5.05 -12.03
N ILE A 83 -5.32 -4.56 -11.20
CA ILE A 83 -4.63 -5.35 -10.18
C ILE A 83 -5.09 -4.84 -8.83
N GLU A 84 -5.85 -5.66 -8.10
CA GLU A 84 -6.23 -5.32 -6.74
C GLU A 84 -5.09 -5.70 -5.79
N VAL A 85 -4.60 -4.73 -5.03
CA VAL A 85 -3.62 -4.99 -3.97
C VAL A 85 -4.27 -4.72 -2.63
N ILE A 86 -4.28 -5.74 -1.78
CA ILE A 86 -4.84 -5.67 -0.43
C ILE A 86 -3.70 -5.52 0.57
N PHE A 87 -3.76 -4.43 1.32
CA PHE A 87 -2.87 -4.09 2.41
C PHE A 87 -3.53 -4.49 3.72
N ASP A 88 -3.00 -5.54 4.34
CA ASP A 88 -3.49 -6.08 5.61
C ASP A 88 -2.49 -5.78 6.72
N ILE A 89 -2.89 -4.96 7.68
CA ILE A 89 -2.10 -4.67 8.89
C ILE A 89 -2.72 -5.45 10.04
N ASP A 90 -1.97 -6.40 10.56
CA ASP A 90 -2.42 -7.22 11.69
C ASP A 90 -2.34 -6.47 13.04
N ALA A 91 -2.82 -7.10 14.10
CA ALA A 91 -2.80 -6.53 15.46
C ALA A 91 -1.39 -6.37 16.06
N ASN A 92 -0.36 -6.92 15.41
CA ASN A 92 1.04 -6.74 15.77
C ASN A 92 1.68 -5.55 15.03
N GLY A 93 1.02 -5.03 13.99
CA GLY A 93 1.55 -3.97 13.13
C GLY A 93 2.38 -4.51 11.96
N THR A 94 2.30 -5.80 11.64
CA THR A 94 2.92 -6.38 10.45
C THR A 94 2.03 -6.09 9.23
N LEU A 95 2.62 -5.47 8.20
CA LEU A 95 1.98 -5.24 6.92
C LEU A 95 2.15 -6.47 6.01
N LYS A 96 1.05 -6.99 5.51
CA LYS A 96 0.99 -8.05 4.50
C LYS A 96 0.34 -7.51 3.23
N LEU A 97 0.90 -7.91 2.10
CA LEU A 97 0.42 -7.53 0.78
C LEU A 97 -0.13 -8.78 0.10
N TRP A 98 -1.37 -8.70 -0.35
CA TRP A 98 -2.02 -9.73 -1.15
C TRP A 98 -2.31 -9.16 -2.54
N GLN A 99 -2.06 -9.98 -3.57
CA GLN A 99 -2.34 -9.71 -4.98
C GLN A 99 -3.41 -10.67 -5.49
#